data_AF-A0A8J7A7X8-F1
#
_entry.id   AF-A0A8J7A7X8-F1
#
_cell.length_a   1.000
_cell.length_b   1.000
_cell.length_c   1.000
_cell.angle_alpha   90.00
_cell.angle_beta   90.00
_cell.angle_gamma   90.00
#
_symmetry.space_group_name_H-M   'P 1'
#
loop_
_entity.id
_entity.type
_entity.pdbx_description
1 polymer ?
#
loop_
_entity_poly.entity_id
_entity_poly.type
_entity_poly.pdbx_seq_one_letter_code
_entity_poly.pdbx_strand_id
1 'polypeptide(L)'
;MDIITLTTFLTPFLPYLLKAGEKAAEEAGKKLGEGFGANAWEKAKALWSKLQPKVDTKPMAKGAAEELANFPNDADAKETLQKQFKKFLDEDKNLYAEIARLMQENSEAISQVVNTFNQTISGDDNAVQNIAGNGNKAITKVEGGATIN
;
A
#
# COMPACT_ATOMS: atom_id res chain seq x y z
N MET A 1 -4.98 1.45 15.49
CA MET A 1 -4.75 1.15 14.06
C MET A 1 -3.57 1.96 13.58
N ASP A 2 -2.69 1.36 12.78
CA ASP A 2 -1.49 2.04 12.28
C ASP A 2 -1.76 2.82 10.99
N ILE A 3 -1.59 4.14 11.05
CA ILE A 3 -1.85 5.05 9.92
C ILE A 3 -0.81 4.87 8.82
N ILE A 4 0.43 4.54 9.20
CA ILE A 4 1.52 4.32 8.25
C ILE A 4 1.19 3.12 7.34
N THR A 5 0.71 2.03 7.94
CA THR A 5 0.24 0.83 7.25
C THR A 5 -0.95 1.15 6.35
N LEU A 6 -1.94 1.91 6.82
CA LEU A 6 -3.09 2.33 6.00
C LEU A 6 -2.65 3.10 4.76
N THR A 7 -1.79 4.12 4.93
CA THR A 7 -1.30 4.91 3.80
C THR A 7 -0.48 4.05 2.86
N THR A 8 0.47 3.26 3.38
CA THR A 8 1.35 2.40 2.56
C THR A 8 0.56 1.34 1.79
N PHE A 9 -0.49 0.78 2.40
CA PHE A 9 -1.39 -0.14 1.73
C PHE A 9 -2.13 0.52 0.58
N LEU A 10 -2.64 1.74 0.76
CA LEU A 10 -3.41 2.45 -0.27
C LEU A 10 -2.56 2.96 -1.43
N THR A 11 -1.30 3.35 -1.19
CA THR A 11 -0.41 3.96 -2.18
C THR A 11 -0.40 3.27 -3.55
N PRO A 12 -0.12 1.95 -3.68
CA PRO A 12 -0.11 1.28 -4.99
C PRO A 12 -1.47 1.25 -5.70
N PHE A 13 -2.57 1.49 -4.98
CA PHE A 13 -3.93 1.49 -5.52
C PHE A 13 -4.42 2.90 -5.89
N LEU A 14 -3.83 3.96 -5.33
CA LEU A 14 -4.21 5.36 -5.61
C LEU A 14 -4.29 5.72 -7.10
N PRO A 15 -3.38 5.28 -7.99
CA PRO A 15 -3.46 5.60 -9.42
C PRO A 15 -4.76 5.11 -10.08
N TYR A 16 -5.38 4.07 -9.53
CA TYR A 16 -6.63 3.49 -10.01
C TYR A 16 -7.84 3.97 -9.20
N LEU A 17 -7.68 4.17 -7.89
CA LEU A 17 -8.74 4.68 -7.01
C LEU A 17 -9.13 6.13 -7.32
N LEU A 18 -8.18 6.96 -7.76
CA LEU A 18 -8.44 8.33 -8.19
C LEU A 18 -9.05 8.41 -9.58
N LYS A 19 -8.80 7.41 -10.43
CA LYS A 19 -9.42 7.30 -11.75
C LYS A 19 -10.82 6.73 -11.59
N ALA A 20 -11.79 7.60 -11.30
CA ALA A 20 -13.20 7.19 -11.24
C ALA A 20 -13.67 6.68 -12.62
N GLY A 21 -13.91 5.37 -12.75
CA GLY A 21 -14.52 4.78 -13.96
C GLY A 21 -14.35 3.27 -14.08
N GLU A 22 -15.30 2.61 -14.75
CA GLU A 22 -15.30 1.15 -14.99
C GLU A 22 -14.00 0.65 -15.62
N LYS A 23 -13.42 1.41 -16.56
CA LYS A 23 -12.16 1.04 -17.23
C LYS A 23 -10.97 0.98 -16.26
N ALA A 24 -10.91 1.90 -15.30
CA ALA A 24 -9.85 1.88 -14.29
C ALA A 24 -10.02 0.70 -13.34
N ALA A 25 -11.26 0.31 -13.03
CA ALA A 25 -11.55 -0.88 -12.22
C ALA A 25 -11.16 -2.18 -12.94
N GLU A 26 -11.38 -2.29 -14.26
CA GLU A 26 -10.94 -3.44 -15.05
C GLU A 26 -9.42 -3.53 -15.18
N GLU A 27 -8.74 -2.42 -15.45
CA GLU A 27 -7.27 -2.37 -15.51
C GLU A 27 -6.63 -2.67 -14.16
N ALA A 28 -7.20 -2.13 -13.07
CA ALA A 28 -6.81 -2.44 -11.71
C ALA A 28 -7.01 -3.94 -11.42
N GLY A 29 -8.18 -4.49 -11.74
CA GLY A 29 -8.48 -5.90 -11.55
C GLY A 29 -7.48 -6.83 -12.25
N LYS A 30 -6.99 -6.45 -13.43
CA LYS A 30 -5.96 -7.20 -14.16
C LYS A 30 -4.57 -6.99 -13.55
N LYS A 31 -4.07 -5.75 -13.49
CA LYS A 31 -2.70 -5.45 -13.06
C LYS A 31 -2.47 -5.68 -11.56
N LEU A 32 -3.42 -5.28 -10.73
CA LEU A 32 -3.34 -5.42 -9.27
C LEU A 32 -3.84 -6.79 -8.82
N GLY A 33 -4.75 -7.42 -9.57
CA GLY A 33 -5.12 -8.82 -9.33
C GLY A 33 -3.96 -9.79 -9.52
N GLU A 34 -3.09 -9.54 -10.50
CA GLU A 34 -1.87 -10.33 -10.73
C GLU A 34 -0.78 -10.08 -9.67
N GLY A 35 -0.63 -8.84 -9.17
CA GLY A 35 0.42 -8.48 -8.21
C GLY A 35 0.05 -8.63 -6.73
N PHE A 36 -1.18 -8.24 -6.36
CA PHE A 36 -1.64 -8.14 -4.97
C PHE A 36 -2.87 -9.01 -4.66
N GLY A 37 -3.52 -9.56 -5.69
CA GLY A 37 -4.73 -10.36 -5.57
C GLY A 37 -6.02 -9.53 -5.56
N ALA A 38 -7.11 -10.12 -6.06
CA ALA A 38 -8.42 -9.48 -6.12
C ALA A 38 -8.94 -9.02 -4.75
N ASN A 39 -8.64 -9.79 -3.69
CA ASN A 39 -9.04 -9.44 -2.32
C ASN A 39 -8.42 -8.12 -1.84
N ALA A 40 -7.18 -7.83 -2.21
CA ALA A 40 -6.51 -6.58 -1.84
C ALA A 40 -7.13 -5.37 -2.56
N TRP A 41 -7.51 -5.52 -3.82
CA TRP A 41 -8.20 -4.47 -4.57
C TRP A 41 -9.58 -4.13 -3.99
N GLU A 42 -10.41 -5.14 -3.68
CA GLU A 42 -11.71 -4.92 -3.04
C GLU A 42 -11.55 -4.23 -1.68
N LYS A 43 -10.51 -4.61 -0.93
CA LYS A 43 -10.15 -3.99 0.35
C LYS A 43 -9.78 -2.51 0.20
N ALA A 44 -8.93 -2.20 -0.78
CA ALA A 44 -8.49 -0.84 -1.06
C ALA A 44 -9.67 0.04 -1.46
N LYS A 45 -10.59 -0.48 -2.30
CA LYS A 45 -11.84 0.22 -2.64
C LYS A 45 -12.71 0.48 -1.41
N ALA A 46 -12.90 -0.51 -0.55
CA ALA A 46 -13.71 -0.36 0.66
C ALA A 46 -13.14 0.73 1.58
N LEU A 47 -11.83 0.70 1.85
CA LEU A 47 -11.14 1.70 2.67
C LEU A 47 -11.20 3.09 2.02
N TRP A 48 -10.92 3.17 0.73
CA TRP A 48 -10.93 4.43 -0.01
C TRP A 48 -12.32 5.05 -0.08
N SER A 49 -13.38 4.27 -0.27
CA SER A 49 -14.76 4.79 -0.32
C SER A 49 -15.17 5.57 0.95
N LYS A 50 -14.54 5.24 2.08
CA LYS A 50 -14.76 5.90 3.38
C LYS A 50 -13.87 7.12 3.58
N LEU A 51 -12.64 7.08 3.06
CA LEU A 51 -11.65 8.16 3.19
C LEU A 51 -11.83 9.25 2.12
N GLN A 52 -12.20 8.88 0.89
CA GLN A 52 -12.31 9.76 -0.27
C GLN A 52 -13.19 10.99 0.00
N PRO A 53 -14.39 10.88 0.64
CA PRO A 53 -15.18 12.06 0.95
C PRO A 53 -14.45 13.08 1.83
N LYS A 54 -13.62 12.63 2.78
CA LYS A 54 -12.82 13.52 3.64
C LYS A 54 -11.62 14.07 2.87
N VAL A 55 -10.97 13.26 2.04
CA VAL A 55 -9.86 13.66 1.17
C VAL A 55 -10.30 14.76 0.19
N ASP A 56 -11.47 14.60 -0.44
CA ASP A 56 -12.00 15.57 -1.40
C ASP A 56 -12.34 16.92 -0.75
N THR A 57 -12.73 16.92 0.52
CA THR A 57 -13.00 18.17 1.27
C THR A 57 -11.72 18.92 1.66
N LYS A 58 -10.54 18.31 1.51
CA LYS A 58 -9.27 18.82 2.06
C LYS A 58 -8.22 18.86 0.94
N PRO A 59 -7.94 20.04 0.35
CA PRO A 59 -7.04 20.17 -0.80
C PRO A 59 -5.65 19.55 -0.58
N MET A 60 -5.08 19.67 0.62
CA MET A 60 -3.79 19.04 0.96
C MET A 60 -3.83 17.51 0.89
N ALA A 61 -4.93 16.89 1.31
CA ALA A 61 -5.08 15.43 1.27
C ALA A 61 -5.26 14.95 -0.17
N LYS A 62 -6.06 15.68 -0.95
CA LYS A 62 -6.26 15.38 -2.37
C LYS A 62 -4.96 15.51 -3.15
N GLY A 63 -4.24 16.62 -3.01
CA GLY A 63 -2.96 16.83 -3.67
C GLY A 63 -1.93 15.75 -3.30
N ALA A 64 -1.83 15.38 -2.01
CA ALA A 64 -0.94 14.30 -1.60
C ALA A 64 -1.33 12.93 -2.16
N ALA A 65 -2.63 12.64 -2.30
CA ALA A 65 -3.09 11.40 -2.93
C ALA A 65 -2.78 11.38 -4.44
N GLU A 66 -2.97 12.51 -5.13
CA GLU A 66 -2.62 12.69 -6.54
C GLU A 66 -1.11 12.58 -6.77
N GLU A 67 -0.30 13.17 -5.88
CA GLU A 67 1.16 13.08 -5.94
C GLU A 67 1.60 11.62 -5.77
N LEU A 68 1.10 10.91 -4.77
CA LEU A 68 1.41 9.48 -4.55
C LEU A 68 0.90 8.57 -5.68
N ALA A 69 -0.13 8.98 -6.40
CA ALA A 69 -0.60 8.25 -7.57
C ALA A 69 0.35 8.37 -8.78
N ASN A 70 1.12 9.45 -8.86
CA ASN A 70 2.15 9.65 -9.89
C ASN A 70 3.53 9.18 -9.41
N PHE A 71 3.85 9.45 -8.14
CA PHE A 71 5.11 9.21 -7.46
C PHE A 71 4.89 8.45 -6.15
N PRO A 72 4.68 7.12 -6.22
CA PRO A 72 4.41 6.29 -5.04
C PRO A 72 5.55 6.28 -4.00
N ASN A 73 6.73 6.75 -4.37
CA ASN A 73 7.93 6.80 -3.51
C ASN A 73 8.17 8.20 -2.91
N ASP A 74 7.29 9.17 -3.18
CA ASP A 74 7.41 10.52 -2.64
C ASP A 74 7.18 10.49 -1.11
N ALA A 75 8.25 10.73 -0.36
CA ALA A 75 8.23 10.72 1.09
C ALA A 75 7.42 11.87 1.68
N ASP A 76 7.45 13.06 1.05
CA ASP A 76 6.75 14.26 1.51
C ASP A 76 5.24 14.12 1.29
N ALA A 77 4.84 13.59 0.13
CA ALA A 77 3.45 13.27 -0.17
C ALA A 77 2.92 12.17 0.76
N LYS A 78 3.73 11.14 1.04
CA LYS A 78 3.38 10.06 1.99
C LYS A 78 3.15 10.61 3.39
N GLU A 79 4.08 11.42 3.90
CA GLU A 79 3.97 12.03 5.23
C GLU A 79 2.78 12.99 5.30
N THR A 80 2.56 13.78 4.24
CA THR A 80 1.41 14.69 4.14
C THR A 80 0.09 13.92 4.21
N LEU A 81 -0.07 12.86 3.42
CA LEU A 81 -1.30 12.05 3.43
C LEU A 81 -1.52 11.37 4.79
N GLN A 82 -0.46 10.86 5.42
CA GLN A 82 -0.52 10.31 6.79
C GLN A 82 -1.01 11.34 7.82
N LYS A 83 -0.46 12.56 7.78
CA LYS A 83 -0.89 13.67 8.66
C LYS A 83 -2.36 14.02 8.45
N GLN A 84 -2.84 14.02 7.20
CA GLN A 84 -4.25 14.30 6.90
C GLN A 84 -5.17 13.16 7.37
N PHE A 85 -4.82 11.90 7.11
CA PHE A 85 -5.57 10.75 7.63
C PHE A 85 -5.65 10.77 9.16
N LYS A 86 -4.54 11.08 9.84
CA LYS A 86 -4.54 11.24 11.30
C LYS A 86 -5.58 12.27 11.75
N LYS A 87 -5.60 13.45 11.11
CA LYS A 87 -6.59 14.48 11.43
C LYS A 87 -8.03 14.01 11.20
N PHE A 88 -8.32 13.37 10.08
CA PHE A 88 -9.68 12.91 9.78
C PHE A 88 -10.19 11.87 10.77
N LEU A 89 -9.31 10.94 11.14
CA LEU A 89 -9.62 9.85 12.06
C LEU A 89 -9.65 10.31 13.52
N ASP A 90 -8.91 11.38 13.85
CA ASP A 90 -9.00 12.02 15.16
C ASP A 90 -10.28 12.84 15.31
N GLU A 91 -10.68 13.55 14.25
CA GLU A 91 -11.93 14.33 14.17
C GLU A 91 -13.17 13.42 14.13
N ASP A 92 -13.10 12.26 13.47
CA ASP A 92 -14.24 11.36 13.23
C ASP A 92 -13.98 9.96 13.80
N LYS A 93 -14.39 9.75 15.05
CA LYS A 93 -14.19 8.48 15.77
C LYS A 93 -14.98 7.32 15.17
N ASN A 94 -16.11 7.60 14.50
CA ASN A 94 -16.89 6.57 13.81
C ASN A 94 -16.14 6.09 12.57
N LEU A 95 -15.60 7.03 11.78
CA LEU A 95 -14.73 6.70 10.66
C LEU A 95 -13.51 5.91 11.12
N TYR A 96 -12.85 6.32 12.22
CA TYR A 96 -11.74 5.55 12.78
C TYR A 96 -12.13 4.10 13.12
N ALA A 97 -13.25 3.90 13.79
CA ALA A 97 -13.72 2.55 14.15
C ALA A 97 -14.00 1.70 12.90
N GLU A 98 -14.62 2.29 11.87
CA GLU A 98 -14.94 1.59 10.63
C GLU A 98 -13.68 1.22 9.84
N ILE A 99 -12.74 2.15 9.68
CA ILE A 99 -11.46 1.88 9.01
C ILE A 99 -10.64 0.85 9.80
N ALA A 100 -10.60 0.96 11.12
CA ALA A 100 -9.90 0.00 11.97
C ALA A 100 -10.48 -1.41 11.83
N ARG A 101 -11.82 -1.53 11.81
CA ARG A 101 -12.50 -2.82 11.59
C ARG A 101 -12.17 -3.39 10.21
N LEU A 102 -12.25 -2.56 9.17
CA LEU A 102 -11.88 -2.96 7.81
C LEU A 102 -10.42 -3.41 7.76
N MET A 103 -9.49 -2.73 8.43
CA MET A 103 -8.08 -3.14 8.45
C MET A 103 -7.81 -4.43 9.24
N GLN A 104 -8.66 -4.76 10.22
CA GLN A 104 -8.55 -6.01 10.98
C GLN A 104 -9.13 -7.21 10.22
N GLU A 105 -10.22 -7.01 9.49
CA GLU A 105 -10.78 -8.03 8.62
C GLU A 105 -9.73 -8.41 7.55
N ASN A 106 -9.42 -9.68 7.35
CA ASN A 106 -8.47 -10.14 6.32
C ASN A 106 -7.13 -9.36 6.29
N SER A 107 -6.57 -9.10 7.48
CA SER A 107 -5.31 -8.36 7.65
C SER A 107 -4.14 -8.96 6.88
N GLU A 108 -4.18 -10.27 6.57
CA GLU A 108 -3.18 -10.96 5.73
C GLU A 108 -3.01 -10.29 4.36
N ALA A 109 -4.11 -9.91 3.69
CA ALA A 109 -4.05 -9.24 2.40
C ALA A 109 -3.37 -7.87 2.51
N ILE A 110 -3.58 -7.17 3.63
CA ILE A 110 -2.94 -5.87 3.89
C ILE A 110 -1.45 -6.05 4.13
N SER A 111 -1.07 -7.01 4.99
CA SER A 111 0.34 -7.30 5.29
C SER A 111 1.11 -7.74 4.05
N GLN A 112 0.51 -8.56 3.18
CA GLN A 112 1.14 -8.98 1.92
C GLN A 112 1.45 -7.79 1.01
N VAL A 113 0.47 -6.92 0.76
CA VAL A 113 0.68 -5.71 -0.06
C VAL A 113 1.77 -4.83 0.51
N VAL A 114 1.70 -4.52 1.81
CA VAL A 114 2.66 -3.62 2.46
C VAL A 114 4.08 -4.18 2.40
N ASN A 115 4.26 -5.48 2.61
CA ASN A 115 5.56 -6.13 2.50
C ASN A 115 6.10 -6.09 1.06
N THR A 116 5.29 -6.47 0.07
CA THR A 116 5.68 -6.45 -1.35
C THR A 116 6.01 -5.04 -1.82
N PHE A 117 5.20 -4.06 -1.42
CA PHE A 117 5.40 -2.67 -1.80
C PHE A 117 6.67 -2.08 -1.18
N ASN A 118 6.91 -2.31 0.11
CA ASN A 118 8.14 -1.86 0.77
C ASN A 118 9.40 -2.50 0.14
N GLN A 119 9.36 -3.78 -0.22
CA GLN A 119 10.47 -4.45 -0.92
C GLN A 119 10.76 -3.85 -2.30
N THR A 120 9.73 -3.40 -3.01
CA THR A 120 9.86 -2.79 -4.34
C THR A 120 10.48 -1.38 -4.26
N ILE A 121 10.19 -0.62 -3.20
CA ILE A 121 10.75 0.73 -3.00
C ILE A 121 12.18 0.67 -2.45
N SER A 122 12.46 -0.29 -1.57
CA SER A 122 13.79 -0.46 -0.93
C SER A 122 14.78 -1.28 -1.77
N GLY A 123 14.61 -1.31 -3.09
CA GLY A 123 15.29 -2.21 -4.03
C GLY A 123 16.83 -2.14 -4.14
N ASP A 124 17.56 -1.70 -3.12
CA ASP A 124 19.03 -1.69 -3.15
C ASP A 124 19.76 -2.08 -1.84
N ASP A 125 19.09 -2.45 -0.73
CA ASP A 125 19.84 -2.92 0.45
C ASP A 125 19.19 -4.13 1.15
N ASN A 126 19.77 -5.30 0.89
CA ASN A 126 19.69 -6.55 1.66
C ASN A 126 18.30 -6.96 2.18
N ALA A 127 17.51 -7.59 1.32
CA ALA A 127 16.36 -8.38 1.74
C ALA A 127 16.79 -9.62 2.55
N VAL A 128 17.00 -9.45 3.86
CA VAL A 128 16.84 -10.52 4.85
C VAL A 128 15.50 -10.31 5.55
N GLN A 129 14.41 -10.57 4.85
CA GLN A 129 13.09 -10.70 5.47
C GLN A 129 12.73 -12.17 5.47
N ASN A 130 12.79 -12.76 6.67
CA ASN A 130 12.38 -14.12 6.97
C ASN A 130 11.00 -14.41 6.37
N ILE A 131 10.98 -15.29 5.36
CA ILE A 131 9.76 -15.93 4.87
C ILE A 131 9.38 -16.99 5.91
N ALA A 132 8.63 -16.58 6.94
CA ALA A 132 7.91 -17.52 7.79
C ALA A 132 6.68 -18.03 7.02
N GLY A 133 6.89 -19.03 6.17
CA GLY A 133 5.83 -19.60 5.33
C GLY A 133 6.30 -20.65 4.33
N ASN A 134 6.85 -21.75 4.84
CA ASN A 134 6.99 -23.06 4.19
C ASN A 134 7.76 -23.15 2.85
N GLY A 135 9.01 -23.63 2.93
CA GLY A 135 9.72 -24.22 1.79
C GLY A 135 11.10 -23.62 1.52
N ASN A 136 12.10 -24.03 2.31
CA ASN A 136 13.51 -23.72 2.04
C ASN A 136 13.90 -24.06 0.59
N LYS A 137 14.31 -23.04 -0.16
CA LYS A 137 15.37 -23.21 -1.16
C LYS A 137 16.33 -22.04 -1.02
N ALA A 138 17.28 -22.21 -0.10
CA ALA A 138 18.46 -21.38 0.00
C ALA A 138 19.09 -21.27 -1.40
N ILE A 139 19.07 -20.07 -1.97
CA ILE A 139 19.85 -19.76 -3.15
C ILE A 139 21.23 -19.41 -2.61
N THR A 140 22.09 -20.42 -2.48
CA THR A 140 23.52 -20.23 -2.24
C THR A 140 24.07 -19.31 -3.32
N LYS A 141 24.41 -18.08 -2.92
CA LYS A 141 25.26 -17.15 -3.66
C LYS A 141 26.58 -17.86 -3.95
N VAL A 142 26.78 -18.30 -5.19
CA VAL A 142 28.10 -18.75 -5.64
C VAL A 142 28.91 -17.49 -5.89
N GLU A 143 29.64 -17.04 -4.88
CA GLU A 143 30.69 -16.05 -5.07
C GLU A 143 31.81 -16.69 -5.88
N GLY A 144 31.98 -16.23 -7.12
CA GLY A 144 33.13 -16.56 -7.94
C GLY A 144 34.40 -15.98 -7.32
N GLY A 145 35.33 -16.87 -6.97
CA GLY A 145 36.70 -16.54 -6.61
C GLY A 145 37.65 -17.49 -7.32
N ALA A 146 37.97 -17.19 -8.57
CA ALA A 146 39.09 -17.82 -9.26
C ALA A 146 40.39 -17.14 -8.80
N THR A 147 41.28 -17.88 -8.13
CA THR A 147 42.75 -17.84 -8.31
C THR A 147 43.38 -18.86 -7.37
N ILE A 148 44.01 -19.89 -7.93
CA ILE A 148 45.01 -20.69 -7.23
C ILE A 148 46.27 -20.63 -8.10
N ASN A 149 47.33 -20.07 -7.53
CA ASN A 149 48.69 -20.09 -8.06
C ASN A 149 49.22 -21.52 -8.19
#